data_AF-A0A134B1W5-F1
#
_entry.id   AF-A0A134B1W5-F1
#
_cell.length_a   1.000
_cell.length_b   1.000
_cell.length_c   1.000
_cell.angle_alpha   90.00
_cell.angle_beta   90.00
_cell.angle_gamma   90.00
#
_symmetry.space_group_name_H-M   'P 1'
#
loop_
_entity.id
_entity.type
_entity.pdbx_description
1 polymer ?
#
loop_
_entity_poly.entity_id
_entity_poly.type
_entity_poly.pdbx_seq_one_letter_code
_entity_poly.pdbx_strand_id
1 'polypeptide(L)'
;MMMKVKAYLLTLLSILLLSACRSTAETPQLDLNDGGKGLELTARSTGDTLYIPFSSSVTDERLQITEAEDWIETELRRGQLLVYAARNSTPFARQAELILQIIERGGRQAARRITIRQEADESLATDRYLFPYIPVLGFPLSTYYSNKEKIYTIPLSATGGTHTDPILFRTNLSRDQLRISYDYGEGSSDWVHDLQIIKTEDSWGISLRADAIPTSMAQRRVRITLADAQFADQKISFDYLQLGHSTVSFAHPEQMFTSLGMLPQQISIPLKTDLPLSKLHLTVYVDSHNLEGQIERNGDGEVTPDYREKYRSPFWQYAVDTQDDQMERPALQRYFRLIKSPGGVTLTGQTTTSADFLDLSLAMSKGFSLVYCITNDANDQKLWGFLQLPNHNRHLYLHSQHSKSEERITLPAEASEFALSYRTNLHFDDIEWIRPTFVTLPERSWGAELPVPEGSTIDYPDLTNLKGIRVTANPLRTIRRFSITATYGTYVWSEYIGPKLAPLQFTCEQAPFTGVYEFATSEDTTLDLAALPDDESSKMVVTTVALTTNLSQEQIQITKPQARSGWIQAELGIDPETGYVSSIAFYLDKNTSGADRSTQIRLIPPTGEGLSPIIFTIRQTH
;
A
#
# COMPACT_ATOMS: atom_id res chain seq x y z
N MET A 1 -0.98 -28.96 -45.19
CA MET A 1 -0.16 -28.42 -44.09
C MET A 1 -0.98 -28.09 -42.83
N MET A 2 -2.25 -27.65 -42.93
CA MET A 2 -3.15 -27.41 -41.78
C MET A 2 -3.59 -28.65 -40.96
N MET A 3 -3.53 -29.87 -41.51
CA MET A 3 -3.91 -31.09 -40.75
C MET A 3 -2.87 -31.52 -39.70
N LYS A 4 -1.57 -31.24 -39.91
CA LYS A 4 -0.51 -31.62 -38.96
C LYS A 4 -0.50 -30.73 -37.71
N VAL A 5 -0.86 -29.46 -37.84
CA VAL A 5 -0.96 -28.51 -36.71
C VAL A 5 -2.12 -28.88 -35.79
N LYS A 6 -3.28 -29.29 -36.34
CA LYS A 6 -4.41 -29.76 -35.53
C LYS A 6 -4.09 -31.07 -34.80
N ALA A 7 -3.36 -32.00 -35.42
CA ALA A 7 -2.93 -33.23 -34.77
C ALA A 7 -1.95 -32.95 -33.62
N TYR A 8 -0.98 -32.05 -33.82
CA TYR A 8 -0.02 -31.66 -32.79
C TYR A 8 -0.69 -30.94 -31.62
N LEU A 9 -1.63 -30.03 -31.90
CA LEU A 9 -2.40 -29.34 -30.87
C LEU A 9 -3.29 -30.32 -30.10
N LEU A 10 -3.90 -31.30 -30.77
CA LEU A 10 -4.71 -32.32 -30.10
C LEU A 10 -3.84 -33.23 -29.24
N THR A 11 -2.64 -33.64 -29.67
CA THR A 11 -1.71 -34.40 -28.83
C THR A 11 -1.15 -33.59 -27.67
N LEU A 12 -0.85 -32.29 -27.87
CA LEU A 12 -0.39 -31.43 -26.78
C LEU A 12 -1.51 -31.20 -25.76
N LEU A 13 -2.74 -30.99 -26.23
CA LEU A 13 -3.93 -30.87 -25.39
C LEU A 13 -4.25 -32.20 -24.69
N SER A 14 -4.04 -33.34 -25.36
CA SER A 14 -4.23 -34.68 -24.78
C SER A 14 -3.16 -34.99 -23.73
N ILE A 15 -1.92 -34.56 -23.94
CA ILE A 15 -0.84 -34.68 -22.96
C ILE A 15 -1.11 -33.74 -21.77
N LEU A 16 -1.53 -32.51 -22.01
CA LEU A 16 -1.95 -31.57 -20.95
C LEU A 16 -3.18 -32.07 -20.18
N LEU A 17 -4.17 -32.67 -20.85
CA LEU A 17 -5.34 -33.30 -20.23
C LEU A 17 -4.98 -34.60 -19.49
N LEU A 18 -4.03 -35.40 -20.00
CA LEU A 18 -3.53 -36.59 -19.29
C LEU A 18 -2.61 -36.25 -18.11
N SER A 19 -1.92 -35.10 -18.16
CA SER A 19 -1.17 -34.52 -17.04
C SER A 19 -2.08 -33.87 -16.00
N ALA A 20 -3.22 -33.30 -16.40
CA ALA A 20 -4.25 -32.80 -15.50
C ALA A 20 -5.18 -33.91 -14.96
N CYS A 21 -5.24 -35.07 -15.63
CA CYS A 21 -6.01 -36.25 -15.22
C CYS A 21 -5.17 -37.31 -14.50
N ARG A 22 -3.90 -37.04 -14.17
CA ARG A 22 -3.15 -37.83 -13.19
C ARG A 22 -3.03 -37.03 -11.90
N SER A 23 -3.66 -37.54 -10.85
CA SER A 23 -3.79 -36.97 -9.52
C SER A 23 -4.94 -35.99 -9.30
N THR A 24 -6.19 -36.45 -9.49
CA THR A 24 -7.11 -36.37 -8.35
C THR A 24 -6.77 -37.55 -7.43
N ALA A 25 -5.61 -37.49 -6.77
CA ALA A 25 -5.53 -38.15 -5.48
C ALA A 25 -6.59 -37.43 -4.65
N GLU A 26 -7.64 -38.16 -4.24
CA GLU A 26 -8.58 -37.66 -3.24
C GLU A 26 -7.75 -36.96 -2.16
N THR A 27 -8.04 -35.68 -1.90
CA THR A 27 -7.43 -34.97 -0.77
C THR A 27 -7.54 -35.90 0.43
N PRO A 28 -6.42 -36.36 1.01
CA PRO A 28 -6.44 -37.47 1.94
C PRO A 28 -7.28 -37.06 3.14
N GLN A 29 -8.42 -37.72 3.32
CA GLN A 29 -9.36 -37.39 4.38
C GLN A 29 -9.12 -38.31 5.58
N LEU A 30 -8.66 -37.69 6.67
CA LEU A 30 -8.79 -38.12 8.06
C LEU A 30 -10.20 -38.59 8.46
N ASP A 31 -10.58 -39.87 8.36
CA ASP A 31 -11.66 -40.40 9.20
C ASP A 31 -11.08 -40.86 10.55
N LEU A 32 -11.47 -40.21 11.65
CA LEU A 32 -11.00 -40.55 12.99
C LEU A 32 -11.71 -41.77 13.61
N ASN A 33 -12.82 -42.23 13.03
CA ASN A 33 -13.66 -43.30 13.59
C ASN A 33 -13.25 -44.72 13.16
N ASP A 34 -12.48 -44.84 12.08
CA ASP A 34 -12.25 -46.13 11.43
C ASP A 34 -10.83 -46.66 11.65
N GLY A 35 -10.48 -47.18 12.83
CA GLY A 35 -9.10 -47.45 13.32
C GLY A 35 -8.06 -48.22 12.45
N GLY A 36 -8.25 -48.41 11.14
CA GLY A 36 -7.29 -48.95 10.19
C GLY A 36 -6.62 -47.92 9.26
N LYS A 37 -5.31 -48.08 9.09
CA LYS A 37 -4.32 -47.42 8.20
C LYS A 37 -3.92 -45.97 8.56
N GLY A 38 -2.62 -45.80 8.77
CA GLY A 38 -1.98 -44.48 8.87
C GLY A 38 -1.87 -43.81 7.50
N LEU A 39 -1.68 -42.51 7.51
CA LEU A 39 -1.55 -41.68 6.31
C LEU A 39 -0.07 -41.38 6.07
N GLU A 40 0.43 -41.61 4.85
CA GLU A 40 1.78 -41.22 4.46
C GLU A 40 1.72 -40.05 3.48
N LEU A 41 2.43 -38.97 3.78
CA LEU A 41 2.48 -37.74 2.99
C LEU A 41 3.91 -37.38 2.66
N THR A 42 4.11 -36.71 1.52
CA THR A 42 5.41 -36.18 1.11
C THR A 42 5.39 -34.66 1.16
N ALA A 43 6.31 -34.08 1.93
CA ALA A 43 6.54 -32.63 1.97
C ALA A 43 7.67 -32.24 1.00
N ARG A 44 7.58 -31.03 0.40
CA ARG A 44 8.67 -30.47 -0.40
C ARG A 44 9.93 -30.24 0.44
N SER A 45 11.11 -30.51 -0.13
CA SER A 45 12.41 -30.28 0.52
C SER A 45 12.68 -28.82 0.87
N THR A 46 12.10 -27.87 0.13
CA THR A 46 12.21 -26.42 0.37
C THR A 46 11.41 -25.92 1.58
N GLY A 47 10.62 -26.80 2.21
CA GLY A 47 9.61 -26.44 3.20
C GLY A 47 8.22 -26.42 2.56
N ASP A 48 7.19 -26.75 3.35
CA ASP A 48 5.83 -26.94 2.86
C ASP A 48 4.78 -26.72 3.94
N THR A 49 3.55 -26.43 3.52
CA THR A 49 2.36 -26.46 4.38
C THR A 49 1.39 -27.50 3.83
N LEU A 50 1.25 -28.60 4.56
CA LEU A 50 0.32 -29.68 4.19
C LEU A 50 -1.04 -29.43 4.84
N TYR A 51 -2.09 -29.43 4.01
CA TYR A 51 -3.47 -29.26 4.46
C TYR A 51 -4.15 -30.62 4.49
N ILE A 52 -4.46 -31.11 5.69
CA ILE A 52 -5.01 -32.44 5.89
C ILE A 52 -6.43 -32.30 6.43
N PRO A 53 -7.47 -32.38 5.59
CA PRO A 53 -8.85 -32.36 6.05
C PRO A 53 -9.17 -33.63 6.84
N PHE A 54 -9.94 -33.51 7.91
CA PHE A 54 -10.47 -34.65 8.65
C PHE A 54 -11.96 -34.49 8.93
N SER A 55 -12.71 -35.59 8.88
CA SER A 55 -14.10 -35.67 9.31
C SER A 55 -14.15 -36.22 10.73
N SER A 56 -14.64 -35.41 11.65
CA SER A 56 -14.76 -35.74 13.07
C SER A 56 -16.13 -35.32 13.58
N SER A 57 -16.77 -36.16 14.39
CA SER A 57 -17.93 -35.77 15.21
C SER A 57 -17.52 -35.03 16.49
N VAL A 58 -16.22 -34.78 16.66
CA VAL A 58 -15.58 -34.21 17.85
C VAL A 58 -14.95 -32.86 17.50
N THR A 59 -15.14 -31.86 18.37
CA THR A 59 -14.59 -30.49 18.22
C THR A 59 -13.07 -30.46 18.34
N ASP A 60 -12.43 -29.47 17.67
CA ASP A 60 -10.97 -29.28 17.64
C ASP A 60 -10.33 -29.27 19.05
N GLU A 61 -11.03 -28.71 20.05
CA GLU A 61 -10.57 -28.63 21.46
C GLU A 61 -10.33 -29.98 22.14
N ARG A 62 -10.87 -31.06 21.58
CA ARG A 62 -10.75 -32.42 22.13
C ARG A 62 -9.79 -33.29 21.32
N LEU A 63 -9.11 -32.70 20.34
CA LEU A 63 -8.07 -33.32 19.55
C LEU A 63 -6.70 -32.88 20.09
N GLN A 64 -5.78 -33.83 20.20
CA GLN A 64 -4.40 -33.57 20.57
C GLN A 64 -3.47 -34.16 19.51
N ILE A 65 -2.47 -33.40 19.11
CA ILE A 65 -1.39 -33.87 18.25
C ILE A 65 -0.17 -34.06 19.11
N THR A 66 0.48 -35.22 18.94
CA THR A 66 1.84 -35.42 19.45
C THR A 66 2.79 -35.20 18.28
N GLU A 67 3.55 -34.11 18.36
CA GLU A 67 4.67 -33.81 17.46
C GLU A 67 5.92 -34.49 17.99
N ALA A 68 6.70 -35.12 17.11
CA ALA A 68 7.91 -35.84 17.49
C ALA A 68 9.20 -35.14 17.06
N GLU A 69 9.13 -34.21 16.10
CA GLU A 69 10.31 -33.68 15.41
C GLU A 69 10.30 -32.15 15.37
N ASP A 70 11.46 -31.54 15.58
CA ASP A 70 11.68 -30.08 15.68
C ASP A 70 11.45 -29.31 14.36
N TRP A 71 11.41 -30.01 13.23
CA TRP A 71 11.18 -29.46 11.90
C TRP A 71 9.72 -29.52 11.44
N ILE A 72 8.82 -29.99 12.30
CA ILE A 72 7.37 -30.02 12.06
C ILE A 72 6.66 -29.19 13.13
N GLU A 73 5.82 -28.26 12.70
CA GLU A 73 4.86 -27.55 13.55
C GLU A 73 3.44 -27.86 13.06
N THR A 74 2.48 -28.06 13.97
CA THR A 74 1.11 -28.42 13.61
C THR A 74 0.07 -27.47 14.20
N GLU A 75 -1.01 -27.26 13.45
CA GLU A 75 -2.12 -26.41 13.86
C GLU A 75 -3.46 -27.03 13.46
N LEU A 76 -4.42 -27.05 14.40
CA LEU A 76 -5.79 -27.47 14.13
C LEU A 76 -6.67 -26.25 13.86
N ARG A 77 -7.34 -26.22 12.70
CA ARG A 77 -8.31 -25.18 12.35
C ARG A 77 -9.52 -25.76 11.63
N ARG A 78 -10.70 -25.66 12.24
CA ARG A 78 -12.02 -25.87 11.59
C ARG A 78 -12.11 -27.19 10.82
N GLY A 79 -11.72 -28.31 11.44
CA GLY A 79 -11.74 -29.63 10.78
C GLY A 79 -10.59 -29.89 9.79
N GLN A 80 -9.52 -29.09 9.86
CA GLN A 80 -8.29 -29.31 9.11
C GLN A 80 -7.09 -29.33 10.06
N LEU A 81 -6.16 -30.24 9.78
CA LEU A 81 -4.83 -30.26 10.35
C LEU A 81 -3.88 -29.61 9.34
N LEU A 82 -3.30 -28.48 9.73
CA LEU A 82 -2.20 -27.86 9.02
C LEU A 82 -0.89 -28.38 9.58
N VAL A 83 -0.01 -28.84 8.70
CA VAL A 83 1.34 -29.23 9.08
C VAL A 83 2.34 -28.37 8.34
N TYR A 84 3.10 -27.59 9.10
CA TYR A 84 4.19 -26.77 8.61
C TYR A 84 5.49 -27.58 8.69
N ALA A 85 5.98 -28.04 7.54
CA ALA A 85 7.26 -28.70 7.44
C ALA A 85 8.34 -27.67 7.11
N ALA A 86 9.30 -27.50 8.01
CA ALA A 86 10.47 -26.67 7.77
C ALA A 86 11.30 -27.22 6.61
N ARG A 87 12.11 -26.36 5.98
CA ARG A 87 13.06 -26.74 4.92
C ARG A 87 14.00 -27.86 5.38
N ASN A 88 14.23 -28.87 4.52
CA ASN A 88 15.24 -29.91 4.74
C ASN A 88 16.59 -29.45 4.18
N SER A 89 17.46 -28.95 5.05
CA SER A 89 18.83 -28.56 4.73
C SER A 89 19.85 -29.66 4.98
N THR A 90 19.42 -30.93 5.00
CA THR A 90 20.31 -32.08 5.24
C THR A 90 20.41 -32.96 3.98
N PRO A 91 21.54 -33.65 3.76
CA PRO A 91 21.75 -34.45 2.55
C PRO A 91 20.99 -35.79 2.60
N PHE A 92 20.12 -35.98 3.57
CA PHE A 92 19.37 -37.20 3.79
C PHE A 92 17.87 -36.90 3.81
N ALA A 93 17.08 -37.82 3.25
CA ALA A 93 15.64 -37.78 3.44
C ALA A 93 15.35 -37.96 4.93
N ARG A 94 14.36 -37.22 5.44
CA ARG A 94 13.94 -37.29 6.83
C ARG A 94 12.45 -37.60 6.93
N GLN A 95 12.04 -38.15 8.06
CA GLN A 95 10.67 -38.59 8.28
C GLN A 95 10.22 -38.23 9.68
N ALA A 96 8.99 -37.72 9.80
CA ALA A 96 8.32 -37.47 11.08
C ALA A 96 7.10 -38.37 11.19
N GLU A 97 6.81 -38.83 12.41
CA GLU A 97 5.54 -39.46 12.73
C GLU A 97 4.73 -38.54 13.66
N LEU A 98 3.55 -38.14 13.20
CA LEU A 98 2.57 -37.41 13.98
C LEU A 98 1.48 -38.36 14.46
N ILE A 99 1.01 -38.17 15.68
CA ILE A 99 -0.11 -38.94 16.22
C ILE A 99 -1.24 -37.98 16.57
N LEU A 100 -2.33 -38.04 15.80
CA LEU A 100 -3.58 -37.31 16.08
C LEU A 100 -4.47 -38.17 16.97
N GLN A 101 -4.80 -37.69 18.16
CA GLN A 101 -5.54 -38.43 19.20
C GLN A 101 -6.81 -37.70 19.64
N ILE A 102 -7.86 -38.47 19.97
CA ILE A 102 -9.09 -37.96 20.61
C ILE A 102 -8.98 -38.09 22.13
N ILE A 103 -9.27 -37.00 22.84
CA ILE A 103 -9.38 -36.95 24.31
C ILE A 103 -10.85 -36.97 24.74
N GLU A 104 -11.26 -38.03 25.44
CA GLU A 104 -12.58 -38.16 26.04
C GLU A 104 -12.50 -38.48 27.53
N ARG A 105 -13.12 -37.64 28.38
CA ARG A 105 -13.26 -37.87 29.84
C ARG A 105 -11.97 -38.30 30.54
N GLY A 106 -10.83 -37.70 30.18
CA GLY A 106 -9.52 -38.00 30.76
C GLY A 106 -8.82 -39.27 30.23
N GLY A 107 -9.42 -39.96 29.25
CA GLY A 107 -8.84 -41.12 28.56
C GLY A 107 -8.51 -40.83 27.09
N ARG A 108 -7.46 -41.48 26.57
CA ARG A 108 -7.06 -41.48 25.16
C ARG A 108 -7.73 -42.68 24.47
N GLN A 109 -8.57 -42.45 23.45
CA GLN A 109 -9.40 -43.53 22.86
C GLN A 109 -9.05 -43.93 21.42
N ALA A 110 -8.74 -43.00 20.53
CA ALA A 110 -8.42 -43.29 19.13
C ALA A 110 -7.20 -42.46 18.70
N ALA A 111 -6.24 -43.11 18.02
CA ALA A 111 -5.00 -42.49 17.55
C ALA A 111 -4.78 -42.80 16.07
N ARG A 112 -4.52 -41.76 15.26
CA ARG A 112 -4.12 -41.88 13.86
C ARG A 112 -2.67 -41.50 13.70
N ARG A 113 -1.90 -42.36 13.02
CA ARG A 113 -0.52 -42.09 12.66
C ARG A 113 -0.48 -41.41 11.29
N ILE A 114 0.20 -40.29 11.22
CA ILE A 114 0.50 -39.57 9.98
C ILE A 114 2.02 -39.55 9.85
N THR A 115 2.52 -40.18 8.80
CA THR A 115 3.94 -40.21 8.47
C THR A 115 4.20 -39.15 7.42
N ILE A 116 5.09 -38.21 7.70
CA ILE A 116 5.51 -37.18 6.76
C ILE A 116 6.94 -37.47 6.36
N ARG A 117 7.14 -37.78 5.08
CA ARG A 117 8.44 -37.96 4.48
C ARG A 117 8.85 -36.70 3.74
N GLN A 118 10.07 -36.23 3.95
CA GLN A 118 10.62 -35.09 3.26
C GLN A 118 11.94 -35.53 2.61
N GLU A 119 11.98 -35.48 1.28
CA GLU A 119 13.18 -35.87 0.53
C GLU A 119 14.37 -34.93 0.85
N ALA A 120 15.57 -35.45 0.64
CA ALA A 120 16.77 -34.61 0.63
C ALA A 120 16.70 -33.65 -0.55
N ASP A 121 17.25 -32.46 -0.37
CA ASP A 121 17.66 -31.62 -1.49
C ASP A 121 19.16 -31.42 -1.37
N GLU A 122 19.90 -32.21 -2.15
CA GLU A 122 21.36 -32.20 -2.15
C GLU A 122 21.91 -30.78 -2.42
N SER A 123 21.18 -29.96 -3.19
CA SER A 123 21.57 -28.56 -3.44
C SER A 123 21.40 -27.66 -2.21
N LEU A 124 20.42 -27.93 -1.35
CA LEU A 124 20.17 -27.21 -0.10
C LEU A 124 21.00 -27.74 1.07
N ALA A 125 21.48 -28.98 0.97
CA ALA A 125 22.27 -29.70 1.97
C ALA A 125 23.76 -29.43 1.87
N THR A 126 24.24 -29.13 0.67
CA THR A 126 25.58 -28.61 0.49
C THR A 126 25.53 -27.14 0.87
N ASP A 127 26.42 -26.64 1.74
CA ASP A 127 26.58 -25.20 2.01
C ASP A 127 26.93 -24.37 0.76
N ARG A 128 26.85 -24.96 -0.45
CA ARG A 128 27.17 -24.41 -1.75
C ARG A 128 26.06 -23.46 -2.18
N TYR A 129 26.43 -22.23 -2.51
CA TYR A 129 25.52 -21.23 -3.06
C TYR A 129 26.12 -20.57 -4.30
N LEU A 130 25.27 -20.20 -5.25
CA LEU A 130 25.63 -19.43 -6.44
C LEU A 130 24.42 -18.60 -6.82
N PHE A 131 24.49 -17.30 -6.63
CA PHE A 131 23.37 -16.39 -6.92
C PHE A 131 23.89 -15.04 -7.43
N PRO A 132 23.12 -14.35 -8.29
CA PRO A 132 23.48 -13.02 -8.75
C PRO A 132 23.49 -12.04 -7.57
N TYR A 133 24.49 -11.15 -7.51
CA TYR A 133 24.68 -10.20 -6.42
C TYR A 133 25.27 -8.92 -6.96
N ILE A 134 24.50 -7.83 -6.85
CA ILE A 134 24.89 -6.54 -7.40
C ILE A 134 24.58 -5.47 -6.36
N PRO A 135 25.61 -4.80 -5.80
CA PRO A 135 25.46 -3.84 -4.70
C PRO A 135 24.47 -2.72 -5.02
N VAL A 136 24.41 -2.31 -6.29
CA VAL A 136 23.52 -1.26 -6.80
C VAL A 136 22.02 -1.56 -6.60
N LEU A 137 21.68 -2.84 -6.43
CA LEU A 137 20.31 -3.25 -6.19
C LEU A 137 19.92 -3.36 -4.71
N GLY A 138 20.88 -3.32 -3.77
CA GLY A 138 20.59 -3.27 -2.33
C GLY A 138 19.72 -4.40 -1.76
N PHE A 139 19.46 -5.49 -2.48
CA PHE A 139 18.56 -6.54 -2.00
C PHE A 139 19.22 -7.37 -0.88
N PRO A 140 18.46 -7.75 0.17
CA PRO A 140 18.94 -8.60 1.26
C PRO A 140 19.12 -10.06 0.80
N LEU A 141 20.05 -10.78 1.45
CA LEU A 141 20.42 -12.19 1.19
C LEU A 141 19.22 -13.15 1.06
N SER A 142 18.13 -12.89 1.78
CA SER A 142 16.90 -13.71 1.76
C SER A 142 16.15 -13.66 0.41
N THR A 143 16.28 -12.57 -0.35
CA THR A 143 15.58 -12.35 -1.63
C THR A 143 16.19 -13.14 -2.79
N TYR A 144 17.40 -13.68 -2.63
CA TYR A 144 18.14 -14.31 -3.72
C TYR A 144 17.88 -15.80 -3.86
N TYR A 145 17.48 -16.48 -2.78
CA TYR A 145 17.04 -17.87 -2.85
C TYR A 145 15.76 -18.05 -3.68
N SER A 146 14.98 -16.97 -3.90
CA SER A 146 13.76 -16.99 -4.71
C SER A 146 13.97 -16.56 -6.17
N ASN A 147 15.10 -15.96 -6.56
CA ASN A 147 15.24 -15.26 -7.85
C ASN A 147 16.37 -15.78 -8.78
N LYS A 148 16.80 -17.03 -8.63
CA LYS A 148 17.84 -17.66 -9.48
C LYS A 148 17.51 -17.73 -10.99
N GLU A 149 16.24 -17.54 -11.34
CA GLU A 149 15.76 -17.58 -12.73
C GLU A 149 15.87 -16.24 -13.46
N LYS A 150 16.11 -15.13 -12.75
CA LYS A 150 16.20 -13.81 -13.37
C LYS A 150 17.50 -13.68 -14.16
N ILE A 151 17.38 -13.35 -15.44
CA ILE A 151 18.52 -13.17 -16.36
C ILE A 151 18.71 -11.68 -16.59
N TYR A 152 19.88 -11.18 -16.23
CA TYR A 152 20.20 -9.76 -16.37
C TYR A 152 20.93 -9.48 -17.66
N THR A 153 20.62 -8.34 -18.29
CA THR A 153 21.30 -7.91 -19.52
C THR A 153 22.35 -6.84 -19.20
N ILE A 154 23.57 -7.03 -19.72
CA ILE A 154 24.74 -6.16 -19.56
C ILE A 154 25.12 -5.64 -20.95
N PRO A 155 25.00 -4.33 -21.21
CA PRO A 155 25.40 -3.77 -22.50
C PRO A 155 26.93 -3.68 -22.62
N LEU A 156 27.44 -4.00 -23.80
CA LEU A 156 28.86 -3.93 -24.17
C LEU A 156 29.09 -2.84 -25.22
N SER A 157 30.30 -2.29 -25.26
CA SER A 157 30.69 -1.29 -26.27
C SER A 157 30.57 -1.87 -27.69
N ALA A 158 30.00 -1.10 -28.60
CA ALA A 158 29.93 -1.44 -30.03
C ALA A 158 31.32 -1.64 -30.66
N THR A 159 32.34 -0.92 -30.17
CA THR A 159 33.72 -1.02 -30.67
C THR A 159 34.46 -2.26 -30.18
N GLY A 160 33.84 -3.06 -29.30
CA GLY A 160 34.53 -4.14 -28.59
C GLY A 160 35.55 -3.62 -27.57
N GLY A 161 36.45 -4.50 -27.16
CA GLY A 161 37.47 -4.26 -26.14
C GLY A 161 37.28 -5.12 -24.90
N THR A 162 38.09 -4.86 -23.88
CA THR A 162 37.95 -5.51 -22.57
C THR A 162 36.83 -4.85 -21.78
N HIS A 163 35.93 -5.67 -21.25
CA HIS A 163 34.85 -5.28 -20.34
C HIS A 163 35.03 -6.00 -19.01
N THR A 164 34.84 -5.29 -17.90
CA THR A 164 35.02 -5.83 -16.56
C THR A 164 33.89 -5.37 -15.65
N ASP A 165 33.14 -6.33 -15.13
CA ASP A 165 32.14 -6.14 -14.09
C ASP A 165 32.69 -6.77 -12.79
N PRO A 166 33.21 -5.97 -11.84
CA PRO A 166 33.90 -6.50 -10.66
C PRO A 166 33.00 -7.23 -9.68
N ILE A 167 31.69 -6.93 -9.69
CA ILE A 167 30.72 -7.49 -8.76
C ILE A 167 29.43 -7.84 -9.52
N LEU A 168 29.18 -9.13 -9.72
CA LEU A 168 28.00 -9.68 -10.41
C LEU A 168 27.32 -10.80 -9.64
N PHE A 169 28.04 -11.55 -8.82
CA PHE A 169 27.49 -12.71 -8.10
C PHE A 169 28.23 -13.00 -6.79
N ARG A 170 27.59 -13.78 -5.92
CA ARG A 170 28.19 -14.34 -4.72
C ARG A 170 28.15 -15.86 -4.79
N THR A 171 29.25 -16.46 -4.36
CA THR A 171 29.39 -17.91 -4.27
C THR A 171 30.47 -18.27 -3.27
N ASN A 172 30.32 -19.43 -2.63
CA ASN A 172 31.40 -20.10 -1.91
C ASN A 172 32.10 -21.17 -2.76
N LEU A 173 31.69 -21.35 -4.02
CA LEU A 173 32.35 -22.24 -4.97
C LEU A 173 33.69 -21.63 -5.42
N SER A 174 34.70 -22.47 -5.55
CA SER A 174 35.95 -22.07 -6.17
C SER A 174 35.80 -22.05 -7.70
N ARG A 175 36.68 -21.30 -8.39
CA ARG A 175 36.61 -21.13 -9.86
C ARG A 175 36.59 -22.46 -10.63
N ASP A 176 37.34 -23.45 -10.18
CA ASP A 176 37.43 -24.79 -10.76
C ASP A 176 36.15 -25.62 -10.59
N GLN A 177 35.27 -25.23 -9.67
CA GLN A 177 33.97 -25.85 -9.45
C GLN A 177 32.87 -25.23 -10.33
N LEU A 178 33.18 -24.18 -11.09
CA LEU A 178 32.23 -23.51 -11.97
C LEU A 178 32.42 -23.97 -13.42
N ARG A 179 31.34 -24.41 -14.04
CA ARG A 179 31.25 -24.61 -15.49
C ARG A 179 30.70 -23.35 -16.15
N ILE A 180 31.35 -22.93 -17.22
CA ILE A 180 30.94 -21.78 -18.02
C ILE A 180 30.40 -22.31 -19.34
N SER A 181 29.22 -21.87 -19.74
CA SER A 181 28.66 -22.11 -21.07
C SER A 181 28.24 -20.81 -21.75
N TYR A 182 28.33 -20.80 -23.08
CA TYR A 182 27.96 -19.69 -23.93
C TYR A 182 26.80 -20.11 -24.82
N ASP A 183 25.78 -19.28 -24.88
CA ASP A 183 24.64 -19.43 -25.78
C ASP A 183 24.52 -18.16 -26.62
N TYR A 184 24.98 -18.25 -27.87
CA TYR A 184 25.01 -17.13 -28.79
C TYR A 184 23.67 -16.99 -29.51
N GLY A 185 23.15 -15.76 -29.61
CA GLY A 185 21.93 -15.48 -30.37
C GLY A 185 22.08 -15.78 -31.86
N GLU A 186 20.95 -15.87 -32.56
CA GLU A 186 20.91 -16.19 -33.99
C GLU A 186 21.86 -15.31 -34.83
N GLY A 187 22.63 -15.94 -35.73
CA GLY A 187 23.54 -15.25 -36.62
C GLY A 187 24.81 -14.70 -35.96
N SER A 188 25.10 -15.10 -34.72
CA SER A 188 26.26 -14.67 -33.95
C SER A 188 26.99 -15.87 -33.35
N SER A 189 28.33 -15.87 -33.34
CA SER A 189 29.14 -16.83 -32.58
C SER A 189 30.52 -16.24 -32.30
N ASP A 190 31.19 -16.78 -31.28
CA ASP A 190 32.64 -16.63 -31.03
C ASP A 190 33.18 -15.19 -31.02
N TRP A 191 32.39 -14.23 -30.53
CA TRP A 191 32.78 -12.82 -30.46
C TRP A 191 33.13 -12.35 -29.04
N VAL A 192 33.01 -13.23 -28.05
CA VAL A 192 33.47 -13.02 -26.68
C VAL A 192 34.58 -14.02 -26.37
N HIS A 193 35.66 -13.48 -25.79
CA HIS A 193 36.94 -14.14 -25.58
C HIS A 193 37.43 -13.92 -24.15
N ASP A 194 38.40 -14.74 -23.75
CA ASP A 194 39.23 -14.51 -22.57
C ASP A 194 38.44 -14.31 -21.27
N LEU A 195 37.31 -15.01 -21.09
CA LEU A 195 36.48 -14.85 -19.89
C LEU A 195 37.24 -15.27 -18.62
N GLN A 196 37.27 -14.37 -17.65
CA GLN A 196 37.89 -14.55 -16.35
C GLN A 196 36.88 -14.25 -15.25
N ILE A 197 36.82 -15.16 -14.27
CA ILE A 197 36.12 -14.92 -13.01
C ILE A 197 37.08 -14.22 -12.08
N ILE A 198 36.68 -13.06 -11.57
CA ILE A 198 37.45 -12.20 -10.67
C ILE A 198 36.82 -12.18 -9.29
N LYS A 199 37.65 -12.17 -8.24
CA LYS A 199 37.19 -12.06 -6.85
C LYS A 199 37.36 -10.63 -6.37
N THR A 200 36.36 -10.08 -5.70
CA THR A 200 36.36 -8.74 -5.11
C THR A 200 35.73 -8.81 -3.73
N GLU A 201 36.59 -8.84 -2.69
CA GLU A 201 36.19 -9.05 -1.30
C GLU A 201 35.37 -10.35 -1.13
N ASP A 202 34.14 -10.24 -0.63
CA ASP A 202 33.20 -11.36 -0.45
C ASP A 202 32.32 -11.62 -1.69
N SER A 203 32.59 -10.92 -2.79
CA SER A 203 31.83 -11.01 -4.04
C SER A 203 32.71 -11.38 -5.23
N TRP A 204 32.06 -11.70 -6.35
CA TRP A 204 32.72 -12.17 -7.57
C TRP A 204 32.17 -11.43 -8.80
N GLY A 205 32.99 -11.33 -9.82
CA GLY A 205 32.69 -10.63 -11.07
C GLY A 205 33.22 -11.36 -12.30
N ILE A 206 33.02 -10.76 -13.46
CA ILE A 206 33.45 -11.29 -14.76
C ILE A 206 34.25 -10.22 -15.50
N SER A 207 35.39 -10.62 -16.06
CA SER A 207 36.12 -9.84 -17.07
C SER A 207 36.18 -10.63 -18.37
N LEU A 208 35.93 -9.99 -19.50
CA LEU A 208 35.94 -10.62 -20.81
C LEU A 208 36.43 -9.63 -21.87
N ARG A 209 36.85 -10.15 -23.03
CA ARG A 209 37.14 -9.34 -24.21
C ARG A 209 36.09 -9.59 -25.28
N ALA A 210 35.52 -8.54 -25.84
CA ALA A 210 34.54 -8.63 -26.92
C ALA A 210 35.11 -8.05 -28.21
N ASP A 211 34.75 -8.64 -29.35
CA ASP A 211 35.03 -8.07 -30.66
C ASP A 211 34.12 -6.87 -30.94
N ALA A 212 34.49 -6.02 -31.90
CA ALA A 212 33.60 -4.98 -32.41
C ALA A 212 32.38 -5.62 -33.09
N ILE A 213 31.20 -5.00 -32.94
CA ILE A 213 30.00 -5.46 -33.65
C ILE A 213 30.11 -5.14 -35.15
N PRO A 214 29.76 -6.07 -36.06
CA PRO A 214 29.73 -5.79 -37.50
C PRO A 214 28.78 -4.64 -37.82
N THR A 215 29.18 -3.77 -38.76
CA THR A 215 28.38 -2.59 -39.18
C THR A 215 27.03 -2.95 -39.79
N SER A 216 26.83 -4.20 -40.22
CA SER A 216 25.57 -4.71 -40.76
C SER A 216 24.58 -5.22 -39.72
N MET A 217 24.96 -5.27 -38.43
CA MET A 217 24.12 -5.79 -37.36
C MET A 217 23.56 -4.64 -36.51
N ALA A 218 22.26 -4.66 -36.26
CA ALA A 218 21.61 -3.73 -35.33
C ALA A 218 21.93 -4.11 -33.87
N GLN A 219 22.08 -5.41 -33.59
CA GLN A 219 22.50 -5.94 -32.30
C GLN A 219 23.06 -7.35 -32.42
N ARG A 220 23.76 -7.81 -31.37
CA ARG A 220 24.03 -9.23 -31.12
C ARG A 220 24.11 -9.49 -29.61
N ARG A 221 23.79 -10.73 -29.21
CA ARG A 221 23.71 -11.14 -27.81
C ARG A 221 24.43 -12.45 -27.58
N VAL A 222 25.02 -12.62 -26.40
CA VAL A 222 25.48 -13.92 -25.88
C VAL A 222 25.02 -14.06 -24.44
N ARG A 223 24.45 -15.21 -24.10
CA ARG A 223 24.16 -15.59 -22.74
C ARG A 223 25.34 -16.36 -22.18
N ILE A 224 25.88 -15.89 -21.07
CA ILE A 224 26.91 -16.58 -20.30
C ILE A 224 26.24 -17.18 -19.07
N THR A 225 26.33 -18.50 -18.94
CA THR A 225 25.82 -19.23 -17.78
C THR A 225 26.98 -19.78 -16.96
N LEU A 226 26.95 -19.49 -15.67
CA LEU A 226 27.82 -20.10 -14.67
C LEU A 226 27.00 -21.14 -13.92
N ALA A 227 27.46 -22.39 -13.89
CA ALA A 227 26.79 -23.48 -13.18
C ALA A 227 27.77 -24.22 -12.27
N ASP A 228 27.28 -24.75 -11.16
CA ASP A 228 28.04 -25.70 -10.36
C ASP A 228 28.33 -26.96 -11.21
N ALA A 229 29.59 -27.37 -11.26
CA ALA A 229 30.02 -28.57 -11.97
C ALA A 229 29.38 -29.86 -11.45
N GLN A 230 28.98 -29.89 -10.18
CA GLN A 230 28.34 -31.04 -9.51
C GLN A 230 26.81 -30.96 -9.60
N PHE A 231 26.23 -29.75 -9.49
CA PHE A 231 24.79 -29.53 -9.45
C PHE A 231 24.36 -28.57 -10.56
N ALA A 232 24.02 -29.10 -11.74
CA ALA A 232 23.74 -28.28 -12.93
C ALA A 232 22.55 -27.31 -12.77
N ASP A 233 21.63 -27.60 -11.84
CA ASP A 233 20.48 -26.75 -11.52
C ASP A 233 20.84 -25.52 -10.66
N GLN A 234 22.04 -25.54 -10.06
CA GLN A 234 22.62 -24.41 -9.36
C GLN A 234 23.41 -23.57 -10.36
N LYS A 235 22.71 -22.64 -11.00
CA LYS A 235 23.27 -21.81 -12.07
C LYS A 235 22.73 -20.40 -12.03
N ILE A 236 23.50 -19.49 -12.62
CA ILE A 236 23.14 -18.09 -12.87
C ILE A 236 23.50 -17.74 -14.31
N SER A 237 22.77 -16.80 -14.91
CA SER A 237 22.99 -16.40 -16.30
C SER A 237 22.95 -14.89 -16.48
N PHE A 238 23.81 -14.39 -17.36
CA PHE A 238 23.89 -12.99 -17.77
C PHE A 238 23.86 -12.90 -19.29
N ASP A 239 23.01 -12.03 -19.83
CA ASP A 239 22.97 -11.69 -21.24
C ASP A 239 23.91 -10.52 -21.51
N TYR A 240 24.93 -10.70 -22.34
CA TYR A 240 25.77 -9.62 -22.82
C TYR A 240 25.28 -9.15 -24.19
N LEU A 241 24.94 -7.86 -24.31
CA LEU A 241 24.31 -7.26 -25.47
C LEU A 241 25.22 -6.21 -26.10
N GLN A 242 25.60 -6.35 -27.37
CA GLN A 242 26.17 -5.26 -28.16
C GLN A 242 25.10 -4.67 -29.06
N LEU A 243 24.95 -3.35 -29.01
CA LEU A 243 24.14 -2.57 -29.93
C LEU A 243 25.03 -2.00 -31.02
N GLY A 244 24.60 -2.12 -32.28
CA GLY A 244 25.33 -1.65 -33.45
C GLY A 244 24.77 -0.35 -34.00
N HIS A 245 24.28 -0.39 -35.24
CA HIS A 245 23.61 0.77 -35.86
C HIS A 245 22.18 0.95 -35.31
N SER A 246 21.52 2.05 -35.71
CA SER A 246 20.13 2.32 -35.32
C SER A 246 19.93 2.45 -33.81
N THR A 247 20.80 3.24 -33.17
CA THR A 247 20.72 3.55 -31.75
C THR A 247 20.23 4.98 -31.53
N VAL A 248 19.71 5.23 -30.33
CA VAL A 248 19.27 6.52 -29.84
C VAL A 248 20.13 6.90 -28.64
N SER A 249 20.63 8.13 -28.60
CA SER A 249 21.31 8.66 -27.41
C SER A 249 20.83 10.08 -27.14
N PHE A 250 21.11 10.59 -25.94
CA PHE A 250 21.04 12.03 -25.71
C PHE A 250 22.06 12.73 -26.62
N ALA A 251 21.70 13.90 -27.17
CA ALA A 251 22.68 14.75 -27.86
C ALA A 251 23.73 15.27 -26.87
N HIS A 252 23.31 15.47 -25.62
CA HIS A 252 24.09 15.96 -24.50
C HIS A 252 23.95 14.99 -23.32
N PRO A 253 24.97 14.17 -22.97
CA PRO A 253 24.87 13.12 -21.96
C PRO A 253 24.40 13.60 -20.58
N GLU A 254 24.70 14.84 -20.21
CA GLU A 254 24.25 15.48 -18.98
C GLU A 254 22.72 15.58 -18.88
N GLN A 255 22.01 15.62 -20.01
CA GLN A 255 20.54 15.71 -20.05
C GLN A 255 19.85 14.40 -19.67
N MET A 256 20.61 13.31 -19.49
CA MET A 256 20.10 12.09 -18.86
C MET A 256 19.48 12.39 -17.49
N PHE A 257 20.02 13.37 -16.75
CA PHE A 257 19.43 13.88 -15.52
C PHE A 257 19.10 15.36 -15.70
N THR A 258 17.82 15.70 -15.60
CA THR A 258 17.37 17.09 -15.65
C THR A 258 16.64 17.41 -14.36
N SER A 259 17.11 18.41 -13.62
CA SER A 259 16.40 18.91 -12.46
C SER A 259 15.43 20.01 -12.89
N LEU A 260 14.20 19.91 -12.41
CA LEU A 260 13.16 20.88 -12.68
C LEU A 260 13.09 21.89 -11.53
N GLY A 261 12.88 23.15 -11.89
CA GLY A 261 12.60 24.20 -10.90
C GLY A 261 11.15 24.19 -10.45
N MET A 262 10.82 25.03 -9.48
CA MET A 262 9.48 25.09 -8.86
C MET A 262 8.38 25.63 -9.79
N LEU A 263 8.75 26.30 -10.89
CA LEU A 263 7.80 26.88 -11.85
C LEU A 263 7.61 25.96 -13.06
N PRO A 264 6.44 26.03 -13.74
CA PRO A 264 6.19 25.30 -14.97
C PRO A 264 7.27 25.58 -16.02
N GLN A 265 7.83 24.52 -16.60
CA GLN A 265 8.95 24.59 -17.53
C GLN A 265 8.66 23.74 -18.77
N GLN A 266 9.06 24.28 -19.91
CA GLN A 266 9.04 23.53 -21.15
C GLN A 266 10.32 22.72 -21.24
N ILE A 267 10.17 21.40 -21.34
CA ILE A 267 11.28 20.48 -21.49
C ILE A 267 11.50 20.26 -22.98
N SER A 268 12.77 20.39 -23.39
CA SER A 268 13.21 20.11 -24.75
C SER A 268 14.57 19.44 -24.69
N ILE A 269 14.59 18.11 -24.84
CA ILE A 269 15.79 17.29 -24.75
C ILE A 269 16.08 16.69 -26.13
N PRO A 270 17.07 17.22 -26.87
CA PRO A 270 17.45 16.70 -28.17
C PRO A 270 18.08 15.30 -28.08
N LEU A 271 17.68 14.43 -29.01
CA LEU A 271 18.20 13.08 -29.14
C LEU A 271 19.01 12.95 -30.44
N LYS A 272 20.08 12.17 -30.38
CA LYS A 272 20.88 11.78 -31.54
C LYS A 272 20.44 10.40 -32.00
N THR A 273 19.85 10.33 -33.19
CA THR A 273 19.47 9.08 -33.84
C THR A 273 19.26 9.28 -35.34
N ASP A 274 19.50 8.22 -36.11
CA ASP A 274 19.16 8.09 -37.53
C ASP A 274 17.78 7.44 -37.74
N LEU A 275 17.15 6.93 -36.67
CA LEU A 275 15.84 6.28 -36.72
C LEU A 275 14.71 7.28 -36.98
N PRO A 276 13.69 6.91 -37.79
CA PRO A 276 12.49 7.71 -37.92
C PRO A 276 11.68 7.68 -36.62
N LEU A 277 10.97 8.78 -36.33
CA LEU A 277 10.12 8.92 -35.13
C LEU A 277 9.13 7.75 -34.93
N SER A 278 8.60 7.19 -36.02
CA SER A 278 7.66 6.06 -35.98
C SER A 278 8.24 4.75 -35.47
N LYS A 279 9.57 4.69 -35.27
CA LYS A 279 10.29 3.51 -34.76
C LYS A 279 10.67 3.65 -33.29
N LEU A 280 10.29 4.76 -32.65
CA LEU A 280 10.64 5.10 -31.28
C LEU A 280 9.38 5.10 -30.42
N HIS A 281 9.48 4.48 -29.25
CA HIS A 281 8.40 4.46 -28.26
C HIS A 281 8.88 5.11 -26.98
N LEU A 282 8.05 5.98 -26.43
CA LEU A 282 8.29 6.64 -25.16
C LEU A 282 7.36 6.01 -24.12
N THR A 283 7.88 5.69 -22.94
CA THR A 283 7.06 5.31 -21.78
C THR A 283 7.53 6.09 -20.55
N VAL A 284 6.58 6.56 -19.74
CA VAL A 284 6.81 7.40 -18.56
C VAL A 284 6.45 6.63 -17.29
N TYR A 285 7.37 6.69 -16.35
CA TYR A 285 7.36 6.02 -15.06
C TYR A 285 7.63 7.02 -13.93
N VAL A 286 7.38 6.60 -12.70
CA VAL A 286 7.78 7.31 -11.48
C VAL A 286 8.67 6.39 -10.66
N ASP A 287 9.85 6.89 -10.28
CA ASP A 287 10.73 6.18 -9.35
C ASP A 287 10.93 7.00 -8.07
N SER A 288 10.71 6.34 -6.93
CA SER A 288 10.93 6.89 -5.61
C SER A 288 12.36 6.66 -5.16
N HIS A 289 13.03 7.70 -4.69
CA HIS A 289 14.40 7.65 -4.21
C HIS A 289 14.58 8.61 -3.04
N ASN A 290 15.61 8.42 -2.23
CA ASN A 290 15.82 9.35 -1.12
C ASN A 290 16.23 10.73 -1.62
N LEU A 291 15.98 11.74 -0.79
CA LEU A 291 16.38 13.10 -1.10
C LEU A 291 17.90 13.20 -1.20
N GLU A 292 18.38 14.08 -2.07
CA GLU A 292 19.80 14.31 -2.30
C GLU A 292 20.50 14.64 -0.97
N GLY A 293 21.52 13.84 -0.61
CA GLY A 293 22.25 13.95 0.67
C GLY A 293 21.75 13.06 1.82
N GLN A 294 20.63 12.34 1.67
CA GLN A 294 20.20 11.33 2.64
C GLN A 294 20.93 10.00 2.38
N ILE A 295 21.59 9.48 3.43
CA ILE A 295 22.29 8.19 3.40
C ILE A 295 21.29 7.12 3.84
N GLU A 296 20.85 6.27 2.92
CA GLU A 296 20.14 5.04 3.29
C GLU A 296 21.13 3.94 3.64
N ARG A 297 20.70 3.04 4.51
CA ARG A 297 21.38 1.78 4.77
C ARG A 297 20.43 0.64 4.45
N ASN A 298 20.92 -0.42 3.82
CA ASN A 298 20.12 -1.63 3.61
C ASN A 298 19.80 -2.31 4.96
N GLY A 299 19.02 -3.39 4.93
CA GLY A 299 18.64 -4.15 6.14
C GLY A 299 19.84 -4.68 6.94
N ASP A 300 21.02 -4.75 6.32
CA ASP A 300 22.28 -5.19 6.92
C ASP A 300 23.17 -4.00 7.38
N GLY A 301 22.69 -2.76 7.26
CA GLY A 301 23.38 -1.56 7.71
C GLY A 301 24.40 -0.97 6.71
N GLU A 302 24.54 -1.53 5.51
CA GLU A 302 25.44 -1.01 4.46
C GLU A 302 24.84 0.19 3.74
N VAL A 303 25.66 1.19 3.45
CA VAL A 303 25.21 2.41 2.75
C VAL A 303 24.76 2.06 1.33
N THR A 304 23.52 2.41 1.00
CA THR A 304 23.03 2.32 -0.38
C THR A 304 23.71 3.36 -1.26
N PRO A 305 24.09 3.03 -2.51
CA PRO A 305 24.70 3.98 -3.44
C PRO A 305 23.79 5.20 -3.71
N ASP A 306 24.40 6.31 -4.15
CA ASP A 306 23.66 7.45 -4.68
C ASP A 306 22.73 6.96 -5.82
N TYR A 307 21.46 7.36 -5.77
CA TYR A 307 20.46 6.97 -6.76
C TYR A 307 20.89 7.34 -8.20
N ARG A 308 21.67 8.41 -8.38
CA ARG A 308 22.21 8.78 -9.70
C ARG A 308 23.24 7.78 -10.21
N GLU A 309 24.08 7.23 -9.32
CA GLU A 309 25.02 6.16 -9.67
C GLU A 309 24.26 4.89 -10.03
N LYS A 310 23.19 4.58 -9.26
CA LYS A 310 22.28 3.47 -9.56
C LYS A 310 21.70 3.57 -10.98
N TYR A 311 21.13 4.71 -11.35
CA TYR A 311 20.50 4.91 -12.67
C TYR A 311 21.50 4.93 -13.84
N ARG A 312 22.75 5.34 -13.59
CA ARG A 312 23.83 5.28 -14.59
C ARG A 312 24.35 3.86 -14.80
N SER A 313 24.10 2.96 -13.85
CA SER A 313 24.51 1.57 -13.97
C SER A 313 23.86 0.94 -15.20
N PRO A 314 24.64 0.44 -16.17
CA PRO A 314 24.09 -0.24 -17.33
C PRO A 314 23.28 -1.47 -16.94
N PHE A 315 23.62 -2.07 -15.80
CA PHE A 315 22.83 -3.14 -15.22
C PHE A 315 21.42 -2.67 -14.82
N TRP A 316 21.27 -1.56 -14.08
CA TRP A 316 19.95 -1.06 -13.67
C TRP A 316 19.07 -0.78 -14.89
N GLN A 317 19.63 -0.15 -15.92
CA GLN A 317 18.91 0.24 -17.15
C GLN A 317 18.27 -0.95 -17.89
N TYR A 318 18.81 -2.15 -17.76
CA TYR A 318 18.26 -3.33 -18.42
C TYR A 318 17.65 -4.35 -17.46
N ALA A 319 17.92 -4.25 -16.16
CA ALA A 319 17.43 -5.17 -15.12
C ALA A 319 16.09 -4.76 -14.49
N VAL A 320 15.71 -3.48 -14.56
CA VAL A 320 14.43 -3.00 -14.02
C VAL A 320 13.28 -3.66 -14.77
N ASP A 321 12.42 -4.34 -14.01
CA ASP A 321 11.13 -4.81 -14.48
C ASP A 321 10.08 -3.77 -14.10
N THR A 322 9.64 -3.01 -15.10
CA THR A 322 8.70 -1.92 -14.88
C THR A 322 7.29 -2.39 -14.53
N GLN A 323 6.98 -3.68 -14.72
CA GLN A 323 5.69 -4.28 -14.35
C GLN A 323 5.66 -4.73 -12.88
N ASP A 324 6.77 -5.28 -12.37
CA ASP A 324 6.89 -5.70 -10.97
C ASP A 324 6.86 -4.52 -9.99
N ASP A 325 7.43 -3.38 -10.39
CA ASP A 325 7.61 -2.22 -9.49
C ASP A 325 6.43 -1.21 -9.53
N GLN A 326 5.33 -1.50 -10.24
CA GLN A 326 4.19 -0.60 -10.43
C GLN A 326 4.59 0.85 -10.74
N MET A 327 5.69 1.05 -11.50
CA MET A 327 6.26 2.38 -11.73
C MET A 327 5.52 3.13 -12.85
N GLU A 328 4.77 2.42 -13.69
CA GLU A 328 4.10 3.01 -14.83
C GLU A 328 3.02 4.00 -14.37
N ARG A 329 3.01 5.19 -14.99
CA ARG A 329 1.97 6.20 -14.74
C ARG A 329 1.38 6.65 -16.08
N PRO A 330 0.42 5.90 -16.64
CA PRO A 330 -0.20 6.22 -17.93
C PRO A 330 -0.80 7.63 -17.96
N ALA A 331 -1.29 8.13 -16.82
CA ALA A 331 -1.83 9.49 -16.69
C ALA A 331 -0.78 10.59 -16.95
N LEU A 332 0.51 10.31 -16.73
CA LEU A 332 1.59 11.28 -16.96
C LEU A 332 2.14 11.24 -18.39
N GLN A 333 1.93 10.12 -19.09
CA GLN A 333 2.38 9.91 -20.46
C GLN A 333 1.93 11.03 -21.40
N ARG A 334 0.71 11.57 -21.20
CA ARG A 334 0.12 12.63 -22.04
C ARG A 334 0.89 13.95 -22.03
N TYR A 335 1.76 14.18 -21.04
CA TYR A 335 2.53 15.41 -20.90
C TYR A 335 3.89 15.37 -21.61
N PHE A 336 4.30 14.18 -22.09
CA PHE A 336 5.57 13.97 -22.77
C PHE A 336 5.35 13.34 -24.14
N ARG A 337 6.14 13.77 -25.12
CA ARG A 337 6.09 13.21 -26.46
C ARG A 337 7.42 13.36 -27.18
N LEU A 338 7.69 12.41 -28.06
CA LEU A 338 8.75 12.53 -29.04
C LEU A 338 8.23 13.30 -30.26
N ILE A 339 8.98 14.29 -30.72
CA ILE A 339 8.67 15.04 -31.94
C ILE A 339 9.86 15.04 -32.89
N LYS A 340 9.58 15.26 -34.18
CA LYS A 340 10.60 15.58 -35.17
C LYS A 340 10.88 17.08 -35.13
N SER A 341 12.11 17.46 -34.88
CA SER A 341 12.60 18.83 -34.88
C SER A 341 13.65 19.04 -36.00
N PRO A 342 14.04 20.29 -36.32
CA PRO A 342 15.09 20.55 -37.31
C PRO A 342 16.43 19.88 -36.98
N GLY A 343 16.69 19.60 -35.70
CA GLY A 343 17.90 18.92 -35.21
C GLY A 343 17.78 17.40 -35.09
N GLY A 344 16.65 16.79 -35.50
CA GLY A 344 16.44 15.34 -35.41
C GLY A 344 15.19 14.98 -34.60
N VAL A 345 15.33 14.08 -33.62
CA VAL A 345 14.26 13.72 -32.70
C VAL A 345 14.46 14.49 -31.40
N THR A 346 13.37 14.94 -30.78
CA THR A 346 13.41 15.67 -29.51
C THR A 346 12.35 15.13 -28.59
N LEU A 347 12.74 14.81 -27.35
CA LEU A 347 11.79 14.62 -26.27
C LEU A 347 11.32 15.99 -25.82
N THR A 348 10.02 16.23 -25.99
CA THR A 348 9.38 17.44 -25.49
C THR A 348 8.40 17.09 -24.41
N GLY A 349 8.37 17.93 -23.39
CA GLY A 349 7.37 17.86 -22.36
C GLY A 349 7.02 19.26 -21.90
N GLN A 350 5.91 19.37 -21.20
CA GLN A 350 5.64 20.55 -20.41
C GLN A 350 5.40 20.06 -19.00
N THR A 351 6.22 20.52 -18.06
CA THR A 351 5.88 20.41 -16.65
C THR A 351 4.84 21.50 -16.45
N THR A 352 3.60 21.21 -16.81
CA THR A 352 2.49 22.12 -16.63
C THR A 352 2.24 22.33 -15.13
N THR A 353 1.35 23.26 -14.81
CA THR A 353 0.61 23.36 -13.55
C THR A 353 -0.27 22.11 -13.30
N SER A 354 0.10 20.93 -13.80
CA SER A 354 -0.69 19.72 -13.68
C SER A 354 -0.72 19.33 -12.22
N ALA A 355 -1.92 19.38 -11.64
CA ALA A 355 -2.22 18.81 -10.33
C ALA A 355 -1.54 17.44 -10.20
N ASP A 356 -1.64 16.57 -11.22
CA ASP A 356 -1.02 15.24 -11.23
C ASP A 356 0.48 15.21 -10.82
N PHE A 357 1.34 16.13 -11.27
CA PHE A 357 2.77 16.11 -10.93
C PHE A 357 3.03 16.63 -9.51
N LEU A 358 2.26 17.63 -9.07
CA LEU A 358 2.34 18.18 -7.72
C LEU A 358 1.74 17.21 -6.71
N ASP A 359 0.59 16.61 -7.03
CA ASP A 359 -0.08 15.61 -6.22
C ASP A 359 0.84 14.41 -5.97
N LEU A 360 1.55 13.94 -7.00
CA LEU A 360 2.62 12.95 -6.84
C LEU A 360 3.72 13.45 -5.90
N SER A 361 4.14 14.71 -5.99
CA SER A 361 5.15 15.28 -5.09
C SER A 361 4.68 15.39 -3.63
N LEU A 362 3.41 15.69 -3.42
CA LEU A 362 2.81 15.87 -2.09
C LEU A 362 2.49 14.54 -1.43
N ALA A 363 2.24 13.48 -2.19
CA ALA A 363 1.98 12.13 -1.68
C ALA A 363 3.26 11.38 -1.26
N MET A 364 4.40 11.68 -1.89
CA MET A 364 5.68 10.97 -1.71
C MET A 364 6.51 11.46 -0.52
N SER A 365 6.74 10.62 0.50
CA SER A 365 7.57 10.98 1.68
C SER A 365 9.07 10.99 1.39
N LYS A 366 9.46 10.48 0.23
CA LYS A 366 10.82 10.44 -0.33
C LYS A 366 10.90 11.35 -1.56
N GLY A 367 12.12 11.65 -2.02
CA GLY A 367 12.33 12.22 -3.35
C GLY A 367 11.76 11.32 -4.45
N PHE A 368 11.47 11.89 -5.61
CA PHE A 368 11.00 11.10 -6.74
C PHE A 368 11.41 11.75 -8.07
N SER A 369 11.60 10.90 -9.07
CA SER A 369 11.94 11.29 -10.43
C SER A 369 10.87 10.79 -11.37
N LEU A 370 10.49 11.62 -12.34
CA LEU A 370 9.84 11.10 -13.53
C LEU A 370 10.92 10.42 -14.35
N VAL A 371 10.67 9.19 -14.71
CA VAL A 371 11.60 8.38 -15.47
C VAL A 371 10.97 8.14 -16.84
N TYR A 372 11.66 8.51 -17.91
CA TYR A 372 11.22 8.20 -19.25
C TYR A 372 12.14 7.17 -19.89
N CYS A 373 11.55 6.11 -20.43
CA CYS A 373 12.23 5.10 -21.22
C CYS A 373 11.89 5.31 -22.69
N ILE A 374 12.92 5.41 -23.52
CA ILE A 374 12.80 5.41 -24.97
C ILE A 374 13.33 4.09 -25.49
N THR A 375 12.46 3.30 -26.10
CA THR A 375 12.80 2.07 -26.80
C THR A 375 12.66 2.26 -28.30
N ASN A 376 13.22 1.33 -29.08
CA ASN A 376 13.06 1.34 -30.52
C ASN A 376 12.74 -0.06 -31.07
N ASP A 377 12.19 -0.11 -32.28
CA ASP A 377 11.81 -1.38 -32.92
C ASP A 377 12.99 -2.14 -33.56
N ALA A 378 14.15 -1.50 -33.72
CA ALA A 378 15.26 -2.07 -34.48
C ALA A 378 16.16 -2.98 -33.63
N ASN A 379 16.21 -2.73 -32.31
CA ASN A 379 17.01 -3.49 -31.35
C ASN A 379 16.43 -3.33 -29.94
N ASP A 380 17.02 -4.05 -28.98
CA ASP A 380 16.57 -4.10 -27.59
C ASP A 380 17.03 -2.89 -26.75
N GLN A 381 17.42 -1.77 -27.37
CA GLN A 381 17.92 -0.62 -26.64
C GLN A 381 16.85 -0.01 -25.73
N LYS A 382 17.25 0.26 -24.48
CA LYS A 382 16.49 1.09 -23.53
C LYS A 382 17.29 2.35 -23.20
N LEU A 383 16.85 3.51 -23.68
CA LEU A 383 17.43 4.79 -23.31
C LEU A 383 16.61 5.43 -22.19
N TRP A 384 17.22 5.59 -21.01
CA TRP A 384 16.56 6.13 -19.83
C TRP A 384 16.97 7.58 -19.58
N GLY A 385 16.00 8.42 -19.24
CA GLY A 385 16.28 9.73 -18.67
C GLY A 385 15.37 10.04 -17.50
N PHE A 386 15.85 10.96 -16.67
CA PHE A 386 15.37 11.19 -15.32
C PHE A 386 15.11 12.68 -15.15
N LEU A 387 13.86 13.03 -14.90
CA LEU A 387 13.46 14.38 -14.51
C LEU A 387 13.27 14.40 -13.00
N GLN A 388 14.21 15.02 -12.30
CA GLN A 388 14.09 15.24 -10.87
C GLN A 388 13.11 16.39 -10.65
N LEU A 389 11.98 16.09 -10.03
CA LEU A 389 11.02 17.11 -9.65
C LEU A 389 11.53 17.86 -8.42
N PRO A 390 11.19 19.16 -8.27
CA PRO A 390 11.57 19.91 -7.08
C PRO A 390 10.97 19.23 -5.86
N ASN A 391 11.80 19.03 -4.82
CA ASN A 391 11.28 18.59 -3.55
C ASN A 391 10.51 19.74 -2.90
N HIS A 392 9.18 19.65 -2.89
CA HIS A 392 8.36 20.51 -2.06
C HIS A 392 8.57 20.06 -0.61
N ASN A 393 9.52 20.68 0.09
CA ASN A 393 9.71 20.43 1.53
C ASN A 393 8.36 20.66 2.22
N ARG A 394 7.69 19.59 2.66
CA ARG A 394 6.31 19.57 3.17
C ARG A 394 6.08 20.35 4.47
N HIS A 395 6.95 21.30 4.83
CA HIS A 395 7.00 21.95 6.14
C HIS A 395 7.28 23.46 6.04
N LEU A 396 7.19 24.04 4.84
CA LEU A 396 7.71 25.40 4.64
C LEU A 396 6.74 26.47 5.11
N TYR A 397 5.41 26.29 4.94
CA TYR A 397 4.46 27.33 5.35
C TYR A 397 2.98 26.90 5.38
N LEU A 398 2.22 27.57 6.25
CA LEU A 398 0.74 27.58 6.29
C LEU A 398 0.29 29.02 6.58
N HIS A 399 -0.41 29.66 5.64
CA HIS A 399 -0.83 31.07 5.74
C HIS A 399 -2.22 31.27 5.15
N SER A 400 -2.93 32.36 5.49
CA SER A 400 -4.14 32.73 4.74
C SER A 400 -3.79 33.09 3.29
N GLN A 401 -4.79 33.14 2.41
CA GLN A 401 -4.62 33.61 1.03
C GLN A 401 -3.94 34.99 0.95
N HIS A 402 -4.18 35.84 1.95
CA HIS A 402 -3.66 37.20 2.08
C HIS A 402 -2.40 37.30 2.98
N SER A 403 -1.77 36.17 3.31
CA SER A 403 -0.54 36.11 4.13
C SER A 403 -0.68 36.75 5.53
N LYS A 404 -1.90 36.80 6.06
CA LYS A 404 -2.20 37.21 7.44
C LYS A 404 -2.24 35.99 8.36
N SER A 405 -1.76 36.14 9.60
CA SER A 405 -1.91 35.14 10.66
C SER A 405 -3.36 34.97 11.12
N GLU A 406 -4.16 36.02 10.94
CA GLU A 406 -5.59 36.06 11.25
C GLU A 406 -6.36 36.61 10.04
N GLU A 407 -7.39 35.89 9.61
CA GLU A 407 -8.31 36.32 8.57
C GLU A 407 -9.73 36.43 9.13
N ARG A 408 -10.46 37.49 8.75
CA ARG A 408 -11.83 37.71 9.20
C ARG A 408 -12.81 37.35 8.11
N ILE A 409 -13.78 36.52 8.46
CA ILE A 409 -14.80 36.02 7.53
C ILE A 409 -16.17 36.39 8.06
N THR A 410 -16.93 37.15 7.29
CA THR A 410 -18.35 37.43 7.56
C THR A 410 -19.19 36.37 6.86
N LEU A 411 -20.02 35.66 7.61
CA LEU A 411 -20.87 34.60 7.08
C LEU A 411 -22.20 35.20 6.59
N PRO A 412 -22.65 34.87 5.36
CA PRO A 412 -23.77 35.56 4.73
C PRO A 412 -25.19 35.11 5.18
N ALA A 413 -25.37 34.05 5.98
CA ALA A 413 -26.70 33.47 6.28
C ALA A 413 -26.88 32.85 7.68
N GLU A 414 -28.14 32.55 8.03
CA GLU A 414 -28.53 31.50 8.99
C GLU A 414 -28.12 30.13 8.43
N ALA A 415 -27.52 29.26 9.24
CA ALA A 415 -26.93 27.97 8.84
C ALA A 415 -26.27 27.99 7.44
N SER A 416 -24.97 28.33 7.38
CA SER A 416 -24.29 28.61 6.11
C SER A 416 -23.23 27.56 5.78
N GLU A 417 -23.14 27.21 4.50
CA GLU A 417 -21.95 26.60 3.93
C GLU A 417 -20.99 27.69 3.43
N PHE A 418 -19.70 27.55 3.72
CA PHE A 418 -18.68 28.48 3.23
C PHE A 418 -17.36 27.77 2.92
N ALA A 419 -16.40 28.53 2.41
CA ALA A 419 -15.10 28.03 2.01
C ALA A 419 -13.95 28.80 2.68
N LEU A 420 -12.88 28.09 3.00
CA LEU A 420 -11.63 28.64 3.53
C LEU A 420 -10.54 28.55 2.47
N SER A 421 -9.92 29.69 2.16
CA SER A 421 -8.80 29.77 1.22
C SER A 421 -7.49 30.07 1.96
N TYR A 422 -6.52 29.18 1.82
CA TYR A 422 -5.24 29.28 2.50
C TYR A 422 -4.11 28.84 1.61
N ARG A 423 -2.91 29.32 1.92
CA ARG A 423 -1.69 28.89 1.26
C ARG A 423 -0.98 27.82 2.06
N THR A 424 -0.64 26.71 1.40
CA THR A 424 0.09 25.63 2.04
C THR A 424 0.88 24.79 1.05
N ASN A 425 1.93 24.16 1.54
CA ASN A 425 2.58 23.03 0.89
C ASN A 425 2.56 21.76 1.77
N LEU A 426 1.70 21.75 2.78
CA LEU A 426 1.44 20.61 3.67
C LEU A 426 0.38 19.70 3.02
N HIS A 427 0.46 18.40 3.28
CA HIS A 427 -0.66 17.51 2.95
C HIS A 427 -1.83 17.79 3.91
N PHE A 428 -3.08 17.63 3.46
CA PHE A 428 -4.26 17.91 4.31
C PHE A 428 -4.27 17.05 5.58
N ASP A 429 -3.81 15.80 5.51
CA ASP A 429 -3.70 14.91 6.67
C ASP A 429 -2.72 15.40 7.74
N ASP A 430 -1.78 16.27 7.36
CA ASP A 430 -0.83 16.87 8.29
C ASP A 430 -1.38 18.16 8.94
N ILE A 431 -2.58 18.59 8.54
CA ILE A 431 -3.26 19.77 9.09
C ILE A 431 -4.33 19.30 10.09
N GLU A 432 -4.09 19.60 11.36
CA GLU A 432 -5.07 19.46 12.43
C GLU A 432 -5.98 20.69 12.46
N TRP A 433 -7.29 20.47 12.41
CA TRP A 433 -8.30 21.52 12.46
C TRP A 433 -9.02 21.56 13.80
N ILE A 434 -8.83 22.65 14.53
CA ILE A 434 -9.55 22.94 15.78
C ILE A 434 -10.74 23.84 15.44
N ARG A 435 -11.94 23.41 15.86
CA ARG A 435 -13.20 24.10 15.58
C ARG A 435 -14.22 23.90 16.70
N PRO A 436 -15.20 24.80 16.87
CA PRO A 436 -16.35 24.57 17.74
C PRO A 436 -17.21 23.39 17.27
N THR A 437 -17.97 22.77 18.18
CA THR A 437 -18.84 21.61 17.91
C THR A 437 -19.94 21.89 16.89
N PHE A 438 -20.38 23.13 16.75
CA PHE A 438 -21.40 23.57 15.79
C PHE A 438 -20.84 23.86 14.38
N VAL A 439 -19.56 23.57 14.14
CA VAL A 439 -18.91 23.71 12.83
C VAL A 439 -18.48 22.33 12.36
N THR A 440 -18.92 21.96 11.16
CA THR A 440 -18.56 20.68 10.52
C THR A 440 -17.66 20.96 9.32
N LEU A 441 -16.55 20.23 9.24
CA LEU A 441 -15.66 20.22 8.07
C LEU A 441 -15.99 18.99 7.21
N PRO A 442 -15.74 19.03 5.88
CA PRO A 442 -15.92 17.88 4.99
C PRO A 442 -15.26 16.61 5.52
N GLU A 443 -15.93 15.46 5.34
CA GLU A 443 -15.43 14.17 5.78
C GLU A 443 -14.25 13.66 4.93
N ARG A 444 -13.47 12.75 5.53
CA ARG A 444 -12.37 12.04 4.87
C ARG A 444 -12.92 10.87 4.05
N SER A 445 -12.59 10.81 2.76
CA SER A 445 -12.75 9.58 1.98
C SER A 445 -11.51 8.71 2.19
N TRP A 446 -11.63 7.57 2.87
CA TRP A 446 -10.56 6.58 2.93
C TRP A 446 -10.57 5.71 1.66
N GLY A 447 -9.44 5.71 0.94
CA GLY A 447 -9.13 4.70 -0.09
C GLY A 447 -9.39 5.10 -1.55
N ALA A 448 -8.39 5.73 -2.18
CA ALA A 448 -7.94 5.59 -3.57
C ALA A 448 -6.90 6.71 -3.82
N GLU A 449 -6.07 6.56 -4.85
CA GLU A 449 -4.98 7.49 -5.19
C GLU A 449 -5.40 8.98 -5.09
N LEU A 450 -4.67 9.73 -4.24
CA LEU A 450 -4.67 11.20 -4.06
C LEU A 450 -6.00 11.81 -3.54
N PRO A 451 -6.23 11.83 -2.20
CA PRO A 451 -7.51 12.21 -1.62
C PRO A 451 -7.57 13.73 -1.38
N VAL A 452 -8.05 14.48 -2.37
CA VAL A 452 -8.63 15.81 -2.09
C VAL A 452 -10.06 15.55 -1.56
N PRO A 453 -10.44 16.01 -0.35
CA PRO A 453 -11.79 15.83 0.17
C PRO A 453 -12.83 16.34 -0.82
N GLU A 454 -13.97 15.66 -0.92
CA GLU A 454 -15.05 16.03 -1.85
C GLU A 454 -15.46 17.49 -1.64
N GLY A 455 -15.31 18.32 -2.68
CA GLY A 455 -15.55 19.77 -2.64
C GLY A 455 -14.30 20.66 -2.48
N SER A 456 -13.14 20.11 -2.12
CA SER A 456 -11.90 20.92 -2.03
C SER A 456 -11.25 21.10 -3.41
N THR A 457 -10.59 22.24 -3.63
CA THR A 457 -9.84 22.51 -4.87
C THR A 457 -8.46 23.07 -4.54
N ILE A 458 -7.44 22.58 -5.25
CA ILE A 458 -6.07 23.10 -5.19
C ILE A 458 -5.86 24.02 -6.40
N ASP A 459 -5.72 25.31 -6.14
CA ASP A 459 -5.35 26.33 -7.11
C ASP A 459 -3.82 26.58 -7.01
N TYR A 460 -3.08 26.01 -7.96
CA TYR A 460 -1.62 26.09 -8.06
C TYR A 460 -1.07 27.55 -8.06
N PRO A 461 0.14 27.84 -7.52
CA PRO A 461 1.10 26.91 -6.87
C PRO A 461 0.89 26.69 -5.39
N ASP A 462 0.07 27.52 -4.73
CA ASP A 462 0.10 27.62 -3.28
C ASP A 462 -1.29 27.70 -2.67
N LEU A 463 -2.38 27.90 -3.42
CA LEU A 463 -3.70 28.20 -2.87
C LEU A 463 -4.54 26.93 -2.75
N THR A 464 -4.89 26.54 -1.53
CA THR A 464 -5.85 25.48 -1.25
C THR A 464 -7.18 26.08 -0.82
N ASN A 465 -8.28 25.51 -1.32
CA ASN A 465 -9.63 25.93 -1.00
C ASN A 465 -10.43 24.76 -0.41
N LEU A 466 -10.74 24.84 0.87
CA LEU A 466 -11.59 23.89 1.60
C LEU A 466 -13.05 24.36 1.52
N LYS A 467 -13.85 23.76 0.64
CA LYS A 467 -15.29 24.07 0.48
C LYS A 467 -16.14 23.07 1.27
N GLY A 468 -17.42 23.34 1.46
CA GLY A 468 -18.29 22.40 2.18
C GLY A 468 -18.34 22.57 3.70
N ILE A 469 -17.76 23.65 4.26
CA ILE A 469 -17.75 23.86 5.70
C ILE A 469 -19.12 24.33 6.16
N ARG A 470 -19.79 23.55 6.99
CA ARG A 470 -21.13 23.83 7.48
C ARG A 470 -21.09 24.44 8.87
N VAL A 471 -21.83 25.52 9.08
CA VAL A 471 -22.06 26.13 10.39
C VAL A 471 -23.54 26.00 10.71
N THR A 472 -23.89 25.50 11.90
CA THR A 472 -25.30 25.45 12.31
C THR A 472 -25.85 26.85 12.56
N ALA A 473 -27.19 27.00 12.56
CA ALA A 473 -27.79 28.30 12.84
C ALA A 473 -27.42 28.79 14.24
N ASN A 474 -27.27 30.10 14.37
CA ASN A 474 -26.92 30.71 15.64
C ASN A 474 -28.15 31.08 16.46
N PRO A 475 -28.56 30.28 17.44
CA PRO A 475 -29.90 30.38 17.98
C PRO A 475 -29.92 31.32 19.20
N LEU A 476 -28.84 32.06 19.45
CA LEU A 476 -28.82 33.11 20.47
C LEU A 476 -29.32 34.46 19.93
N ARG A 477 -29.76 34.53 18.66
CA ARG A 477 -30.24 35.76 17.97
C ARG A 477 -29.34 36.99 18.16
N THR A 478 -28.06 36.77 18.43
CA THR A 478 -27.02 37.78 18.64
C THR A 478 -25.85 37.47 17.73
N ILE A 479 -24.99 38.43 17.39
CA ILE A 479 -23.82 38.16 16.54
C ILE A 479 -22.92 37.13 17.23
N ARG A 480 -22.62 36.02 16.56
CA ARG A 480 -21.72 34.98 17.08
C ARG A 480 -20.34 35.13 16.47
N ARG A 481 -19.33 35.22 17.34
CA ARG A 481 -17.92 35.27 16.95
C ARG A 481 -17.23 34.00 17.41
N PHE A 482 -16.51 33.35 16.51
CA PHE A 482 -15.75 32.14 16.81
C PHE A 482 -14.51 32.06 15.92
N SER A 483 -13.61 31.12 16.23
CA SER A 483 -12.42 30.89 15.42
C SER A 483 -12.32 29.43 14.98
N ILE A 484 -11.83 29.25 13.76
CA ILE A 484 -11.34 27.97 13.25
C ILE A 484 -9.82 28.10 13.16
N THR A 485 -9.09 27.13 13.71
CA THR A 485 -7.64 27.15 13.73
C THR A 485 -7.10 25.93 13.01
N ALA A 486 -6.18 26.16 12.07
CA ALA A 486 -5.41 25.13 11.42
C ALA A 486 -4.00 25.10 12.01
N THR A 487 -3.58 23.94 12.51
CA THR A 487 -2.24 23.69 13.03
C THR A 487 -1.59 22.55 12.28
N TYR A 488 -0.27 22.60 12.16
CA TYR A 488 0.49 21.52 11.56
C TYR A 488 0.90 20.48 12.62
N GLY A 489 0.64 19.21 12.34
CA GLY A 489 1.11 18.07 13.12
C GLY A 489 2.03 17.19 12.29
N THR A 490 3.31 17.06 12.70
CA THR A 490 4.18 15.99 12.16
C THR A 490 4.05 14.79 13.07
N TYR A 491 3.63 13.65 12.54
CA TYR A 491 3.61 12.40 13.29
C TYR A 491 4.46 11.36 12.57
N VAL A 492 5.36 10.71 13.31
CA VAL A 492 6.03 9.48 12.85
C VAL A 492 5.55 8.37 13.76
N TRP A 493 4.79 7.43 13.19
CA TRP A 493 4.01 6.40 13.88
C TRP A 493 2.97 7.00 14.84
N SER A 494 3.39 7.57 15.96
CA SER A 494 2.53 8.23 16.95
C SER A 494 3.21 9.37 17.72
N GLU A 495 4.47 9.70 17.41
CA GLU A 495 5.24 10.73 18.12
C GLU A 495 5.46 11.97 17.25
N TYR A 496 5.40 13.13 17.91
CA TYR A 496 5.56 14.44 17.28
C TYR A 496 7.05 14.81 17.15
N ILE A 497 7.53 15.10 15.93
CA ILE A 497 8.98 15.28 15.67
C ILE A 497 9.36 16.61 14.98
N GLY A 498 8.39 17.40 14.50
CA GLY A 498 8.67 18.65 13.75
C GLY A 498 8.70 19.94 14.59
N PRO A 499 9.12 21.09 14.03
CA PRO A 499 8.80 22.40 14.58
C PRO A 499 7.32 22.76 14.33
N LYS A 500 6.62 23.29 15.35
CA LYS A 500 5.22 23.73 15.15
C LYS A 500 5.23 25.00 14.31
N LEU A 501 4.56 24.99 13.17
CA LEU A 501 4.25 26.22 12.45
C LEU A 501 3.29 27.07 13.28
N ALA A 502 3.32 28.39 13.06
CA ALA A 502 2.35 29.29 13.69
C ALA A 502 0.92 28.88 13.28
N PRO A 503 -0.04 28.83 14.21
CA PRO A 503 -1.41 28.48 13.88
C PRO A 503 -1.99 29.49 12.88
N LEU A 504 -2.69 29.01 11.86
CA LEU A 504 -3.48 29.85 10.98
C LEU A 504 -4.90 29.97 11.57
N GLN A 505 -5.32 31.19 11.89
CA GLN A 505 -6.61 31.45 12.53
C GLN A 505 -7.58 32.17 11.59
N PHE A 506 -8.78 31.61 11.44
CA PHE A 506 -9.90 32.25 10.77
C PHE A 506 -10.91 32.71 11.82
N THR A 507 -11.06 34.02 12.00
CA THR A 507 -12.04 34.64 12.88
C THR A 507 -13.34 34.84 12.12
N CYS A 508 -14.36 34.05 12.46
CA CYS A 508 -15.65 34.04 11.80
C CYS A 508 -16.65 34.88 12.59
N GLU A 509 -17.45 35.68 11.87
CA GLU A 509 -18.60 36.40 12.42
C GLU A 509 -19.87 35.94 11.70
N GLN A 510 -20.76 35.28 12.45
CA GLN A 510 -22.05 34.81 11.98
C GLN A 510 -23.16 35.78 12.38
N ALA A 511 -24.00 36.13 11.41
CA ALA A 511 -25.21 36.90 11.65
C ALA A 511 -26.15 36.20 12.67
N PRO A 512 -27.00 36.97 13.40
CA PRO A 512 -27.99 36.40 14.30
C PRO A 512 -29.06 35.60 13.55
N PHE A 513 -29.61 34.56 14.20
CA PHE A 513 -30.83 33.91 13.72
C PHE A 513 -32.04 34.84 13.81
N THR A 514 -32.78 34.94 12.72
CA THR A 514 -33.99 35.75 12.51
C THR A 514 -35.24 34.91 12.28
N GLY A 515 -35.10 33.60 12.03
CA GLY A 515 -36.19 32.63 11.95
C GLY A 515 -36.96 32.44 13.26
N VAL A 516 -38.12 31.78 13.18
CA VAL A 516 -38.98 31.43 14.33
C VAL A 516 -38.58 30.06 14.87
N TYR A 517 -38.67 29.83 16.18
CA TYR A 517 -38.43 28.52 16.75
C TYR A 517 -39.66 27.59 16.67
N GLU A 518 -39.42 26.31 16.43
CA GLU A 518 -40.40 25.23 16.52
C GLU A 518 -39.96 24.27 17.63
N PHE A 519 -40.90 23.83 18.48
CA PHE A 519 -40.62 22.86 19.53
C PHE A 519 -41.85 21.99 19.79
N ALA A 520 -41.83 20.75 19.32
CA ALA A 520 -42.92 19.80 19.48
C ALA A 520 -42.42 18.35 19.63
N THR A 521 -43.27 17.50 20.19
CA THR A 521 -43.12 16.03 20.16
C THR A 521 -43.97 15.46 19.03
N SER A 522 -43.51 14.39 18.40
CA SER A 522 -44.30 13.65 17.41
C SER A 522 -45.22 12.59 18.03
N GLU A 523 -45.09 12.34 19.34
CA GLU A 523 -45.85 11.34 20.10
C GLU A 523 -46.69 12.02 21.21
N ASP A 524 -48.02 11.81 21.20
CA ASP A 524 -48.98 12.29 22.22
C ASP A 524 -49.21 11.27 23.37
N THR A 525 -48.31 10.30 23.53
CA THR A 525 -48.56 9.08 24.30
C THR A 525 -48.06 9.15 25.75
N THR A 526 -48.84 8.61 26.69
CA THR A 526 -48.33 8.28 28.04
C THR A 526 -47.42 7.06 27.92
N LEU A 527 -46.19 7.16 28.43
CA LEU A 527 -45.21 6.08 28.40
C LEU A 527 -45.29 5.29 29.72
N ASP A 528 -45.89 4.10 29.67
CA ASP A 528 -45.90 3.14 30.78
C ASP A 528 -44.68 2.23 30.67
N LEU A 529 -43.77 2.30 31.65
CA LEU A 529 -42.47 1.60 31.61
C LEU A 529 -42.35 0.62 32.78
N ALA A 530 -42.09 -0.66 32.49
CA ALA A 530 -41.80 -1.71 33.47
C ALA A 530 -40.32 -2.14 33.38
N ALA A 531 -39.65 -2.32 34.53
CA ALA A 531 -38.26 -2.82 34.57
C ALA A 531 -38.27 -4.35 34.66
N LEU A 532 -37.61 -5.06 33.74
CA LEU A 532 -37.47 -6.51 33.79
C LEU A 532 -36.35 -6.96 34.77
N PRO A 533 -36.38 -8.20 35.29
CA PRO A 533 -35.58 -8.58 36.46
C PRO A 533 -34.08 -8.77 36.24
N ASP A 534 -33.62 -9.06 35.03
CA ASP A 534 -32.31 -9.70 34.76
C ASP A 534 -31.30 -8.81 34.01
N ASP A 535 -30.97 -7.62 34.51
CA ASP A 535 -29.94 -6.77 33.88
C ASP A 535 -29.12 -6.00 34.92
N GLU A 536 -28.05 -6.61 35.45
CA GLU A 536 -27.09 -5.93 36.35
C GLU A 536 -25.93 -5.21 35.61
N SER A 537 -25.83 -5.32 34.27
CA SER A 537 -24.70 -4.74 33.52
C SER A 537 -25.02 -3.61 32.54
N SER A 538 -26.29 -3.25 32.32
CA SER A 538 -26.68 -2.16 31.42
C SER A 538 -27.66 -1.20 32.08
N LYS A 539 -27.23 0.05 32.29
CA LYS A 539 -28.12 1.19 32.57
C LYS A 539 -29.00 1.51 31.36
N MET A 540 -29.93 0.64 30.96
CA MET A 540 -30.83 0.95 29.85
C MET A 540 -32.21 0.32 30.04
N VAL A 541 -33.21 1.18 30.24
CA VAL A 541 -34.48 1.03 29.52
C VAL A 541 -34.75 2.36 28.81
N VAL A 542 -34.48 2.34 27.50
CA VAL A 542 -34.42 3.45 26.55
C VAL A 542 -35.78 3.61 25.91
N THR A 543 -36.60 4.49 26.45
CA THR A 543 -37.65 5.08 25.63
C THR A 543 -37.11 6.40 25.09
N THR A 544 -37.03 6.48 23.77
CA THR A 544 -36.59 7.67 23.05
C THR A 544 -37.81 8.30 22.40
N VAL A 545 -38.11 9.54 22.75
CA VAL A 545 -39.19 10.30 22.11
C VAL A 545 -38.56 11.18 21.03
N ALA A 546 -39.05 11.07 19.80
CA ALA A 546 -38.62 11.94 18.71
C ALA A 546 -39.19 13.35 18.90
N LEU A 547 -38.29 14.33 18.81
CA LEU A 547 -38.59 15.75 18.93
C LEU A 547 -38.44 16.41 17.56
N THR A 548 -39.31 17.35 17.25
CA THR A 548 -39.16 18.23 16.09
C THR A 548 -38.86 19.63 16.60
N THR A 549 -37.64 20.09 16.35
CA THR A 549 -37.18 21.39 16.82
C THR A 549 -36.01 21.93 16.02
N ASN A 550 -35.91 23.26 16.01
CA ASN A 550 -34.75 24.01 15.53
C ASN A 550 -33.97 24.67 16.68
N LEU A 551 -34.12 24.13 17.90
CA LEU A 551 -33.37 24.53 19.09
C LEU A 551 -32.17 23.62 19.30
N SER A 552 -31.03 24.22 19.69
CA SER A 552 -29.86 23.47 20.14
C SER A 552 -30.00 23.02 21.60
N GLN A 553 -29.15 22.07 22.02
CA GLN A 553 -29.18 21.50 23.37
C GLN A 553 -29.05 22.58 24.45
N GLU A 554 -28.23 23.62 24.25
CA GLU A 554 -27.95 24.66 25.24
C GLU A 554 -29.15 25.60 25.48
N GLN A 555 -30.13 25.58 24.60
CA GLN A 555 -31.32 26.43 24.66
C GLN A 555 -32.50 25.76 25.35
N ILE A 556 -32.47 24.43 25.49
CA ILE A 556 -33.53 23.66 26.10
C ILE A 556 -33.11 23.33 27.52
N GLN A 557 -33.81 23.92 28.50
CA GLN A 557 -33.59 23.57 29.89
C GLN A 557 -34.42 22.34 30.25
N ILE A 558 -33.76 21.27 30.72
CA ILE A 558 -34.44 20.13 31.32
C ILE A 558 -34.65 20.41 32.80
N THR A 559 -35.90 20.55 33.24
CA THR A 559 -36.23 20.68 34.66
C THR A 559 -36.90 19.42 35.20
N LYS A 560 -36.36 18.92 36.32
CA LYS A 560 -37.00 17.90 37.16
C LYS A 560 -37.75 18.62 38.28
N PRO A 561 -39.08 18.49 38.42
CA PRO A 561 -39.85 19.24 39.40
C PRO A 561 -39.68 18.77 40.84
N GLN A 562 -38.90 17.73 41.16
CA GLN A 562 -38.60 17.37 42.56
C GLN A 562 -37.17 16.84 42.75
N ALA A 563 -36.44 17.42 43.71
CA ALA A 563 -35.06 17.08 44.05
C ALA A 563 -34.84 15.64 44.60
N ARG A 564 -35.89 14.81 44.69
CA ARG A 564 -35.82 13.43 45.22
C ARG A 564 -35.88 12.32 44.17
N SER A 565 -36.11 12.60 42.89
CA SER A 565 -36.17 11.56 41.86
C SER A 565 -34.81 11.32 41.19
N GLY A 566 -33.83 10.84 41.96
CA GLY A 566 -32.55 10.34 41.42
C GLY A 566 -32.72 9.11 40.52
N TRP A 567 -33.92 8.51 40.50
CA TRP A 567 -34.26 7.30 39.77
C TRP A 567 -34.50 7.47 38.26
N ILE A 568 -34.40 8.70 37.73
CA ILE A 568 -34.51 8.93 36.29
C ILE A 568 -33.48 9.94 35.79
N GLN A 569 -32.85 9.63 34.66
CA GLN A 569 -31.97 10.50 33.89
C GLN A 569 -32.60 10.73 32.50
N ALA A 570 -32.43 11.94 31.95
CA ALA A 570 -32.92 12.27 30.63
C ALA A 570 -31.80 12.93 29.84
N GLU A 571 -31.63 12.53 28.58
CA GLU A 571 -30.57 13.01 27.69
C GLU A 571 -31.16 13.40 26.33
N LEU A 572 -30.70 14.52 25.77
CA LEU A 572 -31.15 14.98 24.46
C LEU A 572 -30.28 14.36 23.37
N GLY A 573 -30.92 13.79 22.34
CA GLY A 573 -30.26 13.38 21.11
C GLY A 573 -30.17 14.55 20.15
N ILE A 574 -29.06 14.63 19.41
CA ILE A 574 -28.76 15.69 18.44
C ILE A 574 -28.73 15.08 17.05
N ASP A 575 -29.39 15.71 16.09
CA ASP A 575 -29.20 15.40 14.67
C ASP A 575 -27.79 15.83 14.23
N PRO A 576 -26.92 14.90 13.79
CA PRO A 576 -25.54 15.22 13.43
C PRO A 576 -25.43 16.12 12.19
N GLU A 577 -26.45 16.17 11.33
CA GLU A 577 -26.44 17.01 10.13
C GLU A 577 -26.85 18.45 10.43
N THR A 578 -27.86 18.64 11.29
CA THR A 578 -28.43 19.96 11.57
C THR A 578 -27.94 20.59 12.88
N GLY A 579 -27.46 19.77 13.82
CA GLY A 579 -27.05 20.18 15.16
C GLY A 579 -28.21 20.54 16.10
N TYR A 580 -29.46 20.30 15.70
CA TYR A 580 -30.64 20.51 16.53
C TYR A 580 -30.98 19.27 17.35
N VAL A 581 -31.73 19.49 18.43
CA VAL A 581 -32.26 18.39 19.23
C VAL A 581 -33.25 17.59 18.38
N SER A 582 -33.04 16.29 18.24
CA SER A 582 -33.89 15.40 17.44
C SER A 582 -34.69 14.42 18.30
N SER A 583 -34.29 14.24 19.55
CA SER A 583 -34.94 13.30 20.46
C SER A 583 -34.61 13.54 21.92
N ILE A 584 -35.33 12.87 22.81
CA ILE A 584 -34.99 12.75 24.23
C ILE A 584 -35.09 11.29 24.67
N ALA A 585 -34.03 10.79 25.31
CA ALA A 585 -33.96 9.46 25.90
C ALA A 585 -34.14 9.53 27.42
N PHE A 586 -34.90 8.60 27.99
CA PHE A 586 -35.07 8.45 29.43
C PHE A 586 -34.41 7.17 29.94
N TYR A 587 -33.68 7.26 31.05
CA TYR A 587 -33.02 6.14 31.73
C TYR A 587 -33.55 6.04 33.14
N LEU A 588 -34.13 4.89 33.51
CA LEU A 588 -34.79 4.68 34.78
C LEU A 588 -34.02 3.68 35.65
N ASP A 589 -33.91 3.96 36.95
CA ASP A 589 -33.47 2.98 37.95
C ASP A 589 -34.57 1.93 38.17
N LYS A 590 -34.19 0.74 38.65
CA LYS A 590 -35.14 -0.30 39.07
C LYS A 590 -36.02 0.22 40.22
N ASN A 591 -37.32 -0.07 40.17
CA ASN A 591 -38.23 0.26 41.27
C ASN A 591 -38.17 -0.81 42.36
N THR A 592 -37.30 -0.63 43.34
CA THR A 592 -37.14 -1.57 44.47
C THR A 592 -38.03 -1.23 45.67
N SER A 593 -38.86 -0.18 45.57
CA SER A 593 -39.60 0.37 46.72
C SER A 593 -40.95 -0.31 47.01
N GLY A 594 -41.44 -1.21 46.14
CA GLY A 594 -42.73 -1.88 46.37
C GLY A 594 -43.97 -1.05 46.00
N ALA A 595 -43.81 0.20 45.56
CA ALA A 595 -44.92 1.11 45.24
C ALA A 595 -44.69 1.80 43.90
N ASP A 596 -45.77 2.05 43.16
CA ASP A 596 -45.74 2.84 41.94
C ASP A 596 -45.17 4.23 42.22
N ARG A 597 -44.31 4.71 41.31
CA ARG A 597 -43.71 6.05 41.41
C ARG A 597 -43.88 6.81 40.11
N SER A 598 -44.09 8.11 40.21
CA SER A 598 -44.24 8.99 39.05
C SER A 598 -43.46 10.28 39.21
N THR A 599 -42.93 10.82 38.12
CA THR A 599 -42.32 12.14 38.07
C THR A 599 -42.66 12.84 36.76
N GLN A 600 -42.44 14.15 36.70
CA GLN A 600 -42.52 14.88 35.46
C GLN A 600 -41.12 15.32 35.03
N ILE A 601 -40.87 15.41 33.73
CA ILE A 601 -39.67 16.06 33.19
C ILE A 601 -40.15 17.11 32.22
N ARG A 602 -39.70 18.35 32.38
CA ARG A 602 -40.11 19.45 31.51
C ARG A 602 -38.94 19.89 30.66
N LEU A 603 -39.14 19.95 29.37
CA LEU A 603 -38.25 20.63 28.43
C LEU A 603 -38.77 22.04 28.25
N ILE A 604 -38.01 23.00 28.77
CA ILE A 604 -38.34 24.41 28.75
C ILE A 604 -37.53 25.06 27.62
N PRO A 605 -38.18 25.53 26.54
CA PRO A 605 -37.51 26.32 25.51
C PRO A 605 -37.17 27.73 26.01
N PRO A 606 -36.39 28.54 25.26
CA PRO A 606 -36.05 29.91 25.65
C PRO A 606 -37.27 30.78 25.99
N THR A 607 -37.17 31.60 27.04
CA THR A 607 -38.24 32.50 27.49
C THR A 607 -38.45 33.66 26.51
N GLY A 608 -39.72 34.00 26.22
CA GLY A 608 -40.10 35.17 25.40
C GLY A 608 -40.53 34.87 23.96
N GLU A 609 -40.49 33.61 23.52
CA GLU A 609 -40.76 33.19 22.13
C GLU A 609 -42.19 32.62 21.92
N GLY A 610 -43.05 32.62 22.94
CA GLY A 610 -44.40 32.03 22.85
C GLY A 610 -44.42 30.49 22.77
N LEU A 611 -43.26 29.84 22.85
CA LEU A 611 -43.15 28.38 22.90
C LEU A 611 -43.60 27.83 24.25
N SER A 612 -44.38 26.76 24.20
CA SER A 612 -44.84 26.05 25.40
C SER A 612 -43.83 24.97 25.80
N PRO A 613 -43.52 24.80 27.10
CA PRO A 613 -42.72 23.68 27.56
C PRO A 613 -43.38 22.34 27.21
N ILE A 614 -42.57 21.36 26.82
CA ILE A 614 -43.03 19.97 26.70
C ILE A 614 -42.92 19.31 28.06
N ILE A 615 -43.99 18.68 28.53
CA ILE A 615 -44.06 18.01 29.83
C ILE A 615 -44.21 16.51 29.61
N PHE A 616 -43.17 15.76 29.96
CA PHE A 616 -43.22 14.31 30.02
C PHE A 616 -43.68 13.89 31.41
N THR A 617 -44.75 13.08 31.49
CA THR A 617 -45.16 12.44 32.75
C THR A 617 -44.76 10.98 32.68
N ILE A 618 -43.89 10.57 33.59
CA ILE A 618 -43.29 9.23 33.58
C ILE A 618 -43.77 8.48 34.81
N ARG A 619 -44.39 7.32 34.57
CA ARG A 619 -44.91 6.43 35.61
C ARG A 619 -44.17 5.10 35.53
N GLN A 620 -43.64 4.65 36.65
CA GLN A 620 -43.02 3.35 36.79
C GLN A 620 -43.81 2.56 37.83
N THR A 621 -44.51 1.54 37.36
CA THR A 621 -45.27 0.62 38.24
C THR A 621 -44.34 -0.40 38.89
N HIS A 622 -44.81 -1.05 39.95
CA HIS A 622 -44.09 -2.17 40.58
C HIS A 622 -44.04 -3.42 39.69
#